data_AF-A0A7V8XPN6-F1
#
_entry.id   AF-A0A7V8XPN6-F1
#
_cell.length_a   1.000
_cell.length_b   1.000
_cell.length_c   1.000
_cell.angle_alpha   90.00
_cell.angle_beta   90.00
_cell.angle_gamma   90.00
#
_symmetry.space_group_name_H-M   'P 1'
#
loop_
_entity.id
_entity.type
_entity.pdbx_description
1 polymer ?
#
loop_
_entity_poly.entity_id
_entity_poly.type
_entity_poly.pdbx_seq_one_letter_code
_entity_poly.pdbx_strand_id
1 'polypeptide(L)'
;MIVISLLFAAASPVQGQEPKFSLLIKGGHVIDPKNGIDGVMDVAVADGKIARVASNIEASSAGRVADATGLYVVPGLIDLHAHVFLGNGGQRSLQ
;
A
#
# COMPACT_ATOMS: atom_id res chain seq x y z
N MET A 1 -1.92 -10.89 60.85
CA MET A 1 -2.68 -9.72 60.38
C MET A 1 -1.66 -8.64 60.04
N ILE A 2 -1.37 -8.22 58.81
CA ILE A 2 -1.99 -8.35 57.49
C ILE A 2 -0.82 -8.30 56.47
N VAL A 3 -0.77 -9.24 55.53
CA VAL A 3 0.15 -9.20 54.39
C VAL A 3 -0.56 -8.39 53.29
N ILE A 4 -0.09 -7.18 53.00
CA ILE A 4 -0.61 -6.38 51.87
C ILE A 4 0.23 -6.73 50.64
N SER A 5 -0.21 -7.75 49.90
CA SER A 5 0.24 -8.00 48.54
C SER A 5 -0.35 -6.93 47.62
N LEU A 6 0.46 -5.94 47.22
CA LEU A 6 0.13 -5.07 46.11
C LEU A 6 0.18 -5.90 44.82
N LEU A 7 -1.00 -6.24 44.31
CA LEU A 7 -1.20 -6.77 42.97
C LEU A 7 -0.94 -5.61 41.98
N PHE A 8 0.28 -5.50 41.47
CA PHE A 8 0.56 -4.63 40.32
C PHE A 8 -0.09 -5.28 39.10
N ALA A 9 -1.27 -4.79 38.70
CA ALA A 9 -1.85 -5.09 37.40
C ALA A 9 -0.93 -4.49 36.33
N ALA A 10 -0.09 -5.32 35.72
CA ALA A 10 0.65 -4.93 34.52
C ALA A 10 -0.36 -4.74 33.40
N ALA A 11 -0.73 -3.50 33.12
CA ALA A 11 -1.32 -3.15 31.84
C ALA A 11 -0.23 -3.43 30.78
N SER A 12 -0.36 -4.53 30.05
CA SER A 12 0.45 -4.76 28.86
C SER A 12 0.28 -3.52 27.96
N PRO A 13 1.36 -2.93 27.43
CA PRO A 13 1.19 -1.95 26.38
C PRO A 13 0.37 -2.62 25.28
N VAL A 14 -0.69 -1.97 24.82
CA VAL A 14 -1.22 -2.25 23.49
C VAL A 14 -0.10 -1.86 22.54
N GLN A 15 0.85 -2.78 22.30
CA GLN A 15 1.70 -2.70 21.14
C GLN A 15 0.76 -2.85 19.96
N GLY A 16 0.44 -1.73 19.30
CA GLY A 16 -0.13 -1.78 17.96
C GLY A 16 0.79 -2.65 17.12
N GLN A 17 0.28 -3.78 16.65
CA GLN A 17 1.07 -4.70 15.86
C GLN A 17 1.50 -3.96 14.59
N GLU A 18 2.81 -3.75 14.43
CA GLU A 18 3.35 -3.11 13.22
C GLU A 18 2.79 -3.86 12.00
N PRO A 19 2.09 -3.17 11.10
CA PRO A 19 1.41 -3.83 10.01
C PRO A 19 2.44 -4.51 9.10
N LYS A 20 2.18 -5.78 8.78
CA LYS A 20 3.05 -6.61 7.93
C LYS A 20 3.25 -6.00 6.54
N PHE A 21 2.25 -5.28 6.03
CA PHE A 21 2.26 -4.61 4.75
C PHE A 21 2.03 -3.11 4.92
N SER A 22 2.75 -2.28 4.17
CA SER A 22 2.56 -0.82 4.20
C SER A 22 1.30 -0.39 3.42
N LEU A 23 0.93 -1.15 2.39
CA LEU A 23 -0.27 -0.93 1.58
C LEU A 23 -0.84 -2.28 1.11
N LEU A 24 -2.16 -2.40 1.14
CA LEU A 24 -2.92 -3.46 0.49
C LEU A 24 -3.88 -2.84 -0.53
N ILE A 25 -3.78 -3.25 -1.79
CA ILE A 25 -4.78 -2.97 -2.82
C ILE A 25 -5.70 -4.20 -2.87
N LYS A 26 -6.99 -4.02 -2.56
CA LYS A 26 -7.92 -5.13 -2.32
C LYS A 26 -9.00 -5.22 -3.40
N GLY A 27 -9.31 -6.43 -3.85
CA GLY A 27 -10.46 -6.73 -4.71
C GLY A 27 -10.34 -6.22 -6.16
N GLY A 28 -9.14 -5.87 -6.61
CA GLY A 28 -8.92 -5.33 -7.95
C GLY A 28 -8.74 -6.43 -9.01
N HIS A 29 -9.11 -6.15 -10.26
CA HIS A 29 -8.79 -7.03 -11.39
C HIS A 29 -7.34 -6.81 -11.80
N VAL A 30 -6.45 -7.68 -11.33
CA VAL A 30 -5.01 -7.60 -11.57
C VAL A 30 -4.68 -8.16 -12.95
N ILE A 31 -3.90 -7.39 -13.72
CA ILE A 31 -3.32 -7.83 -14.99
C ILE A 31 -1.79 -7.86 -14.83
N ASP A 32 -1.20 -9.05 -14.75
CA ASP A 32 0.25 -9.26 -14.68
C ASP A 32 0.68 -10.35 -15.68
N PRO A 33 1.08 -9.95 -16.91
CA PRO A 33 1.45 -10.89 -17.96
C PRO A 33 2.69 -11.74 -17.61
N LYS A 34 3.61 -11.21 -16.80
CA LYS A 34 4.85 -11.92 -16.44
C LYS A 34 4.53 -13.15 -15.58
N ASN A 35 3.56 -13.01 -14.68
CA ASN A 35 3.12 -14.07 -13.78
C ASN A 35 1.85 -14.80 -14.27
N GLY A 36 1.33 -14.44 -15.46
CA GLY A 36 0.14 -15.05 -16.05
C GLY A 36 -1.16 -14.78 -15.28
N ILE A 37 -1.27 -13.64 -14.61
CA ILE A 37 -2.44 -13.26 -13.82
C ILE A 37 -3.34 -12.34 -14.65
N ASP A 38 -4.60 -12.74 -14.78
CA ASP A 38 -5.69 -11.94 -15.31
C ASP A 38 -6.96 -12.30 -14.51
N GLY A 39 -7.23 -11.53 -13.45
CA GLY A 39 -8.37 -11.80 -12.57
C GLY A 39 -8.39 -11.01 -11.28
N VAL A 40 -9.45 -11.18 -10.50
CA VAL A 40 -9.66 -10.47 -9.22
C VAL A 40 -8.70 -10.99 -8.15
N MET A 41 -7.81 -10.12 -7.67
CA MET A 41 -6.76 -10.43 -6.71
C MET A 41 -6.51 -9.24 -5.78
N ASP A 42 -5.82 -9.53 -4.69
CA ASP A 42 -5.25 -8.56 -3.76
C ASP A 42 -3.75 -8.44 -3.98
N VAL A 43 -3.23 -7.20 -3.89
CA VAL A 43 -1.79 -6.89 -4.04
C VAL A 43 -1.30 -6.20 -2.78
N ALA A 44 -0.41 -6.86 -2.04
CA ALA A 44 0.22 -6.30 -0.85
C ALA A 44 1.62 -5.78 -1.14
N VAL A 45 1.92 -4.60 -0.58
CA VAL A 45 3.20 -3.89 -0.69
C VAL A 45 3.85 -3.85 0.68
N ALA A 46 5.15 -4.17 0.74
CA ALA A 46 6.00 -3.94 1.90
C ALA A 46 7.31 -3.31 1.43
N ASP A 47 7.81 -2.29 2.14
CA ASP A 47 9.09 -1.63 1.85
C ASP A 47 9.26 -1.19 0.38
N GLY A 48 8.16 -0.68 -0.22
CA GLY A 48 8.14 -0.22 -1.61
C GLY A 48 8.16 -1.33 -2.66
N LYS A 49 8.02 -2.60 -2.28
CA LYS A 49 8.02 -3.77 -3.17
C LYS A 49 6.71 -4.55 -3.07
N ILE A 50 6.33 -5.23 -4.15
CA ILE A 50 5.22 -6.18 -4.12
C ILE A 50 5.65 -7.38 -3.27
N ALA A 51 5.03 -7.53 -2.09
CA ALA A 51 5.35 -8.56 -1.12
C ALA A 51 4.51 -9.83 -1.34
N ARG A 52 3.26 -9.67 -1.82
CA ARG A 52 2.36 -10.78 -2.08
C ARG A 52 1.27 -10.38 -3.07
N VAL A 53 0.89 -11.32 -3.94
CA VAL A 53 -0.32 -11.27 -4.76
C VAL A 53 -1.12 -12.54 -4.46
N ALA A 54 -2.39 -12.43 -4.07
CA ALA A 54 -3.23 -13.57 -3.71
C ALA A 54 -4.72 -13.22 -3.87
N SER A 55 -5.61 -14.21 -3.94
CA SER A 55 -7.05 -13.98 -4.08
C SER A 55 -7.70 -13.28 -2.88
N ASN A 56 -7.11 -13.44 -1.69
CA ASN A 56 -7.54 -12.74 -0.47
C ASN A 56 -6.36 -12.55 0.48
N ILE A 57 -6.18 -11.31 0.94
CA ILE A 57 -5.22 -10.92 1.98
C ILE A 57 -5.99 -10.20 3.10
N GLU A 58 -5.69 -10.57 4.34
CA GLU A 58 -6.32 -10.00 5.53
C GLU A 58 -6.04 -8.49 5.63
N ALA A 59 -7.10 -7.67 5.66
CA ALA A 59 -6.98 -6.22 5.72
C ALA A 59 -6.26 -5.74 7.00
N SER A 60 -6.43 -6.46 8.11
CA SER A 60 -5.76 -6.19 9.38
C SER A 60 -4.24 -6.33 9.33
N SER A 61 -3.70 -6.97 8.28
CA SER A 61 -2.26 -7.13 8.08
C SER A 61 -1.58 -5.94 7.39
N ALA A 62 -2.35 -4.93 6.96
CA ALA A 62 -1.83 -3.77 6.23
C ALA A 62 -2.08 -2.45 6.97
N GLY A 63 -1.12 -1.54 6.93
CA GLY A 63 -1.24 -0.22 7.55
C GLY A 63 -2.19 0.71 6.78
N ARG A 64 -2.38 0.43 5.49
CA ARG A 64 -3.31 1.13 4.60
C ARG A 64 -3.97 0.14 3.67
N VAL A 65 -5.26 0.32 3.42
CA VAL A 65 -6.03 -0.48 2.47
C VAL A 65 -6.65 0.45 1.43
N ALA A 66 -6.45 0.13 0.16
CA ALA A 66 -7.12 0.75 -0.98
C ALA A 66 -8.10 -0.26 -1.56
N ASP A 67 -9.39 0.07 -1.56
CA ASP A 67 -10.42 -0.73 -2.22
C ASP A 67 -10.39 -0.46 -3.73
N ALA A 68 -10.14 -1.50 -4.52
CA ALA A 68 -10.08 -1.46 -5.97
C ALA A 68 -11.20 -2.32 -6.60
N THR A 69 -12.27 -2.60 -5.87
CA THR A 69 -13.41 -3.38 -6.37
C THR A 69 -13.98 -2.78 -7.65
N GLY A 70 -14.06 -3.58 -8.71
CA GLY A 70 -14.54 -3.14 -10.03
C GLY A 70 -13.53 -2.29 -10.82
N LEU A 71 -12.31 -2.12 -10.32
CA LEU A 71 -11.22 -1.40 -11.00
C LEU A 71 -10.12 -2.38 -11.45
N TYR A 72 -9.32 -1.93 -12.42
CA TYR A 72 -8.12 -2.64 -12.86
C TYR A 72 -6.90 -2.23 -12.06
N VAL A 73 -6.06 -3.21 -11.73
CA VAL A 73 -4.76 -3.02 -11.08
C VAL A 73 -3.69 -3.51 -12.05
N VAL A 74 -2.96 -2.56 -12.63
CA VAL A 74 -1.94 -2.83 -13.66
C VAL A 74 -0.55 -2.41 -13.16
N PRO A 75 0.53 -3.01 -13.68
CA PRO A 75 1.86 -2.45 -13.54
C PRO A 75 1.87 -0.98 -13.97
N GLY A 76 2.64 -0.15 -13.27
CA GLY A 76 2.80 1.25 -13.65
C GLY A 76 3.29 1.36 -15.08
N LEU A 77 2.67 2.25 -15.86
CA LEU A 77 3.05 2.46 -17.26
C LEU A 77 4.43 3.12 -17.33
N ILE A 78 5.23 2.70 -18.32
CA ILE A 78 6.53 3.27 -18.62
C ILE A 78 6.39 4.11 -19.88
N ASP A 79 6.61 5.41 -19.74
CA ASP A 79 6.69 6.32 -20.87
C ASP A 79 8.12 6.33 -21.42
N LEU A 80 8.29 5.82 -22.64
CA LEU A 80 9.59 5.75 -23.31
C LEU A 80 9.96 7.03 -24.04
N HIS A 81 9.00 7.95 -24.25
CA HIS A 81 9.23 9.12 -25.06
C HIS A 81 8.34 10.29 -24.63
N ALA A 82 8.86 11.09 -23.70
CA ALA A 82 8.24 12.32 -23.25
C ALA A 82 9.11 13.54 -23.56
N HIS A 83 8.47 14.61 -24.00
CA HIS A 83 9.07 15.95 -24.00
C HIS A 83 8.43 16.76 -22.87
N VAL A 84 9.13 16.90 -21.75
CA VAL A 84 8.66 17.67 -20.59
C VAL A 84 9.33 19.03 -20.60
N PHE A 85 8.61 20.07 -21.04
CA PHE A 85 9.08 21.45 -20.98
C PHE A 85 8.49 22.13 -19.74
N LEU A 86 9.33 22.81 -18.97
CA LEU A 86 8.87 23.81 -18.01
C LEU A 86 8.32 24.98 -18.84
N GLY A 87 7.00 25.16 -18.82
CA GLY A 87 6.29 26.11 -19.70
C GLY A 87 7.02 27.45 -19.80
N ASN A 88 7.13 27.99 -21.02
CA ASN A 88 7.87 29.21 -21.33
C ASN A 88 7.56 30.31 -20.31
N GLY A 89 8.44 30.50 -19.33
CA GLY A 89 8.49 31.70 -18.52
C GLY A 89 8.74 32.84 -19.50
N GLY A 90 7.65 33.48 -19.94
CA GLY A 90 7.65 34.40 -21.06
C GLY A 90 8.77 35.40 -20.91
N GLN A 91 9.76 35.32 -21.79
CA GLN A 91 10.68 36.41 -22.04
C GLN A 91 9.85 37.53 -22.66
N ARG A 92 9.18 38.32 -21.81
CA ARG A 92 8.66 39.62 -22.21
C ARG A 92 9.89 40.47 -22.48
N SER A 93 10.27 40.61 -23.74
CA SER A 93 11.17 41.67 -24.16
C SER A 93 10.51 42.98 -23.73
N LEU A 94 11.09 43.64 -22.73
CA LEU A 94 10.76 45.04 -22.45
C LEU A 94 11.33 45.84 -23.61
N GLN A 95 10.41 46.31 -24.45
CA GLN A 95 10.62 47.36 -25.44
C GLN A 95 10.59 48.71 -24.74
#